data_AF-A0A969DQ27-F1
#
_entry.id   AF-A0A969DQ27-F1
#
_cell.length_a   1.000
_cell.length_b   1.000
_cell.length_c   1.000
_cell.angle_alpha   90.00
_cell.angle_beta   90.00
_cell.angle_gamma   90.00
#
_symmetry.space_group_name_H-M   'P 1'
#
loop_
_entity.id
_entity.type
_entity.pdbx_description
1 polymer ?
#
loop_
_entity_poly.entity_id
_entity_poly.type
_entity_poly.pdbx_seq_one_letter_code
_entity_poly.pdbx_strand_id
1 'polypeptide(L)'
;MNSNDKRFKHTNVDGQMILFPNEEAWKILQSEPVIDGITLRVLYLLWSILEFVQQYHELHLGLGHSSQKCKDWRPYVFLEIDSNLQRVHLERLQCSYCGWKGMTAYPLDVDIYLGDGVTEKTFDLLRNAEKYPVLPCPKCGERLPRHPIWLEPGS
;
A
#
# COMPACT_ATOMS: atom_id res chain seq x y z
N MET A 1 -0.21 15.83 14.94
CA MET A 1 -0.30 16.62 13.68
C MET A 1 -1.76 16.82 13.24
N ASN A 2 -2.06 17.83 12.41
CA ASN A 2 -3.39 18.04 11.80
C ASN A 2 -3.41 17.45 10.38
N SER A 3 -4.48 16.79 9.93
CA SER A 3 -4.55 16.19 8.58
C SER A 3 -4.42 17.21 7.45
N ASN A 4 -4.81 18.47 7.65
CA ASN A 4 -4.64 19.55 6.67
C ASN A 4 -3.24 20.17 6.67
N ASP A 5 -2.30 19.63 7.45
CA ASP A 5 -0.92 20.10 7.44
C ASP A 5 -0.32 19.98 6.03
N LYS A 6 0.39 21.03 5.58
CA LYS A 6 1.01 21.09 4.25
C LYS A 6 2.01 19.97 3.96
N ARG A 7 2.46 19.25 4.99
CA ARG A 7 3.34 18.08 4.88
C ARG A 7 2.57 16.82 4.45
N PHE A 8 1.25 16.87 4.38
CA PHE A 8 0.41 15.83 3.81
C PHE A 8 -0.05 16.22 2.39
N LYS A 9 0.33 15.42 1.40
CA LYS A 9 -0.30 15.46 0.08
C LYS A 9 -1.62 14.69 0.14
N HIS A 10 -2.70 15.33 -0.30
CA HIS A 10 -4.03 14.72 -0.35
C HIS A 10 -4.30 14.23 -1.77
N THR A 11 -4.65 12.96 -1.91
CA THR A 11 -4.97 12.36 -3.21
C THR A 11 -6.23 11.52 -3.09
N ASN A 12 -7.15 11.66 -4.03
CA ASN A 12 -8.29 10.74 -4.13
C ASN A 12 -7.86 9.46 -4.84
N VAL A 13 -7.95 8.31 -4.17
CA VAL A 13 -7.63 6.99 -4.74
C VAL A 13 -8.84 6.07 -4.53
N ASP A 14 -9.41 5.59 -5.63
CA ASP A 14 -10.61 4.74 -5.66
C ASP A 14 -11.87 5.36 -5.02
N GLY A 15 -11.90 6.69 -4.87
CA GLY A 15 -12.95 7.40 -4.16
C GLY A 15 -12.66 7.65 -2.68
N GLN A 16 -11.53 7.18 -2.13
CA GLN A 16 -11.07 7.49 -0.78
C GLN A 16 -10.09 8.67 -0.79
N MET A 17 -10.19 9.57 0.19
CA MET A 17 -9.13 10.53 0.44
C MET A 17 -7.97 9.84 1.16
N ILE A 18 -6.79 9.86 0.55
CA ILE A 18 -5.55 9.33 1.10
C ILE A 18 -4.59 10.49 1.39
N LEU A 19 -4.05 10.48 2.60
CA LEU A 19 -2.95 11.34 3.00
C LEU A 19 -1.62 10.64 2.72
N PHE A 20 -0.76 11.30 1.96
CA PHE A 20 0.62 10.89 1.73
C PHE A 20 1.53 11.83 2.52
N PRO A 21 2.04 11.40 3.70
CA PRO A 21 2.99 12.18 4.46
C PRO A 21 4.32 12.29 3.72
N ASN A 22 4.93 13.47 3.72
CA ASN A 22 6.32 13.62 3.30
C ASN A 22 7.28 13.09 4.38
N GLU A 23 8.59 13.10 4.08
CA GLU A 23 9.62 12.60 4.99
C GLU A 23 9.59 13.27 6.38
N GLU A 24 9.36 14.57 6.44
CA GLU A 24 9.30 15.31 7.70
C GLU A 24 8.08 14.92 8.53
N ALA A 25 6.91 14.77 7.89
CA ALA A 25 5.70 14.29 8.57
C ALA A 25 5.90 12.86 9.10
N TRP A 26 6.55 11.98 8.35
CA TRP A 26 6.84 10.63 8.84
C TRP A 26 7.76 10.63 10.06
N LYS A 27 8.81 11.46 10.08
CA LYS A 27 9.68 11.62 11.26
C LYS A 27 8.92 12.08 12.50
N ILE A 28 7.97 13.01 12.34
CA ILE A 28 7.13 13.47 13.45
C ILE A 28 6.16 12.38 13.88
N LEU A 29 5.50 11.69 12.94
CA LEU A 29 4.56 10.61 13.25
C LEU A 29 5.25 9.41 13.93
N GLN A 30 6.56 9.23 13.71
CA GLN A 30 7.36 8.20 14.38
C GLN A 30 7.50 8.46 15.88
N SER A 31 7.63 9.72 16.30
CA SER A 31 7.74 10.10 17.71
C SER A 31 6.40 10.45 18.34
N GLU A 32 5.49 11.05 17.58
CA GLU A 32 4.16 11.49 17.98
C GLU A 32 3.11 10.94 16.99
N PRO A 33 2.64 9.70 17.18
CA PRO A 33 1.82 8.97 16.22
C PRO A 33 0.34 9.39 16.28
N VAL A 34 0.06 10.68 16.17
CA VAL A 34 -1.28 11.25 16.32
C VAL A 34 -1.60 12.18 15.15
N ILE A 35 -2.72 11.93 14.49
CA ILE A 35 -3.29 12.80 13.45
C ILE A 35 -4.72 13.17 13.86
N ASP A 36 -5.03 14.46 13.92
CA ASP A 36 -6.34 14.98 14.36
C ASP A 36 -6.78 14.48 15.74
N GLY A 37 -5.82 14.30 16.65
CA GLY A 37 -6.08 13.74 17.99
C GLY A 37 -6.34 12.23 18.00
N ILE A 38 -6.24 11.55 16.86
CA ILE A 38 -6.43 10.11 16.72
C ILE A 38 -5.07 9.43 16.63
N THR A 39 -4.81 8.50 17.54
CA THR A 39 -3.57 7.71 17.53
C THR A 39 -3.57 6.74 16.36
N LEU A 40 -2.48 6.70 15.60
CA LEU A 40 -2.21 5.63 14.63
C LEU A 40 -1.99 4.34 15.43
N ARG A 41 -2.94 3.40 15.40
CA ARG A 41 -2.89 2.19 16.26
C ARG A 41 -1.98 1.08 15.74
N VAL A 42 -1.53 1.15 14.48
CA VAL A 42 -0.82 0.06 13.78
C VAL A 42 0.70 0.32 13.68
N LEU A 43 1.30 0.92 14.72
CA LEU A 43 2.61 1.57 14.61
C LEU A 43 3.77 0.62 14.30
N TYR A 44 3.83 -0.54 14.95
CA TYR A 44 5.01 -1.39 14.83
C TYR A 44 5.15 -2.02 13.44
N LEU A 45 4.04 -2.35 12.77
CA LEU A 45 4.06 -2.86 11.39
C LEU A 45 4.22 -1.74 10.37
N LEU A 46 3.71 -0.55 10.68
CA LEU A 46 3.77 0.61 9.80
C LEU A 46 5.21 0.99 9.46
N TRP A 47 6.11 0.98 10.45
CA TRP A 47 7.48 1.47 10.26
C TRP A 47 8.32 0.55 9.38
N SER A 48 8.26 -0.77 9.58
CA SER A 48 8.96 -1.71 8.70
C SER A 48 8.44 -1.65 7.26
N ILE A 49 7.14 -1.41 7.07
CA ILE A 49 6.56 -1.21 5.73
C ILE A 49 7.05 0.12 5.15
N LEU A 50 7.08 1.20 5.93
CA LEU A 50 7.57 2.51 5.48
C LEU A 50 9.04 2.44 5.05
N GLU A 51 9.90 1.83 5.87
CA GLU A 51 11.31 1.63 5.58
C GLU A 51 11.52 0.84 4.29
N PHE A 52 10.67 -0.17 4.04
CA PHE A 52 10.70 -0.93 2.80
C PHE A 52 10.22 -0.09 1.60
N VAL A 53 9.05 0.53 1.71
CA VAL A 53 8.43 1.33 0.64
C VAL A 53 9.33 2.49 0.20
N GLN A 54 10.03 3.13 1.14
CA GLN A 54 10.96 4.24 0.83
C GLN A 54 12.18 3.83 -0.02
N GLN A 55 12.47 2.53 -0.16
CA GLN A 55 13.55 2.05 -1.01
C GLN A 55 13.17 2.03 -2.49
N TYR A 56 11.88 2.12 -2.82
CA TYR A 56 11.35 1.97 -4.18
C TYR A 56 10.45 3.15 -4.54
N HIS A 57 10.86 3.94 -5.52
CA HIS A 57 10.16 5.17 -5.93
C HIS A 57 8.73 4.95 -6.43
N GLU A 58 8.44 3.75 -6.94
CA GLU A 58 7.12 3.35 -7.44
C GLU A 58 6.17 2.90 -6.31
N LEU A 59 6.68 2.65 -5.10
CA LEU A 59 5.86 2.29 -3.95
C LEU A 59 5.56 3.52 -3.10
N HIS A 60 4.32 3.61 -2.63
CA HIS A 60 3.85 4.71 -1.81
C HIS A 60 3.10 4.18 -0.59
N LEU A 61 3.32 4.78 0.56
CA LEU A 61 2.57 4.50 1.78
C LEU A 61 1.66 5.69 2.10
N GLY A 62 0.35 5.44 2.12
CA GLY A 62 -0.66 6.44 2.44
C GLY A 62 -1.48 6.07 3.66
N LEU A 63 -2.17 7.06 4.22
CA LEU A 63 -3.08 6.93 5.36
C LEU A 63 -4.50 7.33 4.93
N GLY A 64 -5.48 6.50 5.21
CA GLY A 64 -6.89 6.79 4.93
C GLY A 64 -7.82 6.30 6.03
N HIS A 65 -9.02 6.88 6.12
CA HIS A 65 -9.98 6.47 7.15
C HIS A 65 -10.63 5.12 6.84
N SER A 66 -10.81 4.30 7.88
CA SER A 66 -11.50 3.01 7.76
C SER A 66 -12.99 3.14 7.42
N SER A 67 -13.67 4.20 7.88
CA SER A 67 -15.05 4.54 7.52
C SER A 67 -15.38 5.97 7.97
N GLN A 68 -16.49 6.56 7.49
CA GLN A 68 -16.96 7.86 8.00
C GLN A 68 -17.33 7.83 9.50
N LYS A 69 -17.77 6.67 10.00
CA LYS A 69 -18.21 6.51 11.40
C LYS A 69 -17.04 6.26 12.34
N CYS A 70 -16.05 5.50 11.90
CA CYS A 70 -14.83 5.20 12.64
C CYS A 70 -13.64 5.92 11.99
N LYS A 71 -13.26 7.05 12.58
CA LYS A 71 -12.17 7.91 12.09
C LYS A 71 -10.77 7.34 12.33
N ASP A 72 -10.63 6.04 12.59
CA ASP A 72 -9.34 5.41 12.70
C ASP A 72 -8.58 5.49 11.37
N TRP A 73 -7.32 5.91 11.46
CA TRP A 73 -6.38 5.94 10.35
C TRP A 73 -5.87 4.53 10.05
N ARG A 74 -5.92 4.13 8.79
CA ARG A 74 -5.36 2.89 8.28
C ARG A 74 -4.27 3.16 7.26
N PRO A 75 -3.16 2.40 7.30
CA PRO A 75 -2.18 2.45 6.24
C PRO A 75 -2.63 1.65 5.02
N TYR A 76 -2.23 2.13 3.85
CA TYR A 76 -2.38 1.45 2.57
C TYR A 76 -1.09 1.59 1.79
N VAL A 77 -0.63 0.50 1.18
CA VAL A 77 0.47 0.52 0.23
C VAL A 77 -0.10 0.63 -1.18
N PHE A 78 0.51 1.49 -1.97
CA PHE A 78 0.17 1.69 -3.37
C PHE A 78 1.40 1.44 -4.23
N LEU A 79 1.17 0.87 -5.40
CA LEU A 79 2.12 0.77 -6.48
C LEU A 79 1.71 1.76 -7.58
N GLU A 80 2.62 2.61 -7.99
CA GLU A 80 2.41 3.55 -9.09
C GLU A 80 2.66 2.86 -10.44
N ILE A 81 1.63 2.80 -11.29
CA ILE A 81 1.68 2.25 -12.64
C ILE A 81 1.07 3.28 -13.58
N ASP A 82 1.84 3.80 -14.54
CA ASP A 82 1.39 4.83 -15.49
C ASP A 82 0.69 6.01 -14.79
N SER A 83 1.29 6.50 -13.70
CA SER A 83 0.76 7.58 -12.84
C SER A 83 -0.56 7.26 -12.10
N ASN A 84 -1.02 6.01 -12.12
CA ASN A 84 -2.14 5.53 -11.32
C ASN A 84 -1.64 4.81 -10.06
N LEU A 85 -2.29 5.05 -8.92
CA LEU A 85 -1.96 4.40 -7.66
C LEU A 85 -2.83 3.16 -7.46
N GLN A 86 -2.26 1.98 -7.69
CA GLN A 86 -2.91 0.69 -7.46
C GLN A 86 -2.66 0.22 -6.02
N ARG A 87 -3.72 -0.09 -5.27
CA ARG A 87 -3.60 -0.71 -3.95
C ARG A 87 -2.95 -2.07 -4.05
N VAL A 88 -1.99 -2.34 -3.18
CA VAL A 88 -1.30 -3.63 -3.12
C VAL A 88 -1.08 -4.09 -1.68
N HIS A 89 -1.15 -5.40 -1.48
CA HIS A 89 -0.59 -6.08 -0.32
C HIS A 89 0.86 -6.46 -0.65
N LEU A 90 1.80 -6.09 0.22
CA LEU A 90 3.19 -6.54 0.09
C LEU A 90 3.35 -7.88 0.80
N GLU A 91 3.81 -8.90 0.06
CA GLU A 91 4.09 -10.21 0.62
C GLU A 91 5.41 -10.79 0.10
N ARG A 92 6.09 -11.56 0.95
CA ARG A 92 7.29 -12.30 0.57
C ARG A 92 6.87 -13.63 -0.05
N LEU A 93 7.20 -13.83 -1.32
CA LEU A 93 6.96 -15.09 -2.03
C LEU A 93 8.25 -15.88 -2.21
N GLN A 94 8.09 -17.19 -2.36
CA GLN A 94 9.15 -18.10 -2.79
C GLN A 94 8.72 -18.82 -4.07
N CYS A 95 9.57 -18.82 -5.10
CA CYS A 95 9.36 -19.63 -6.29
C CYS A 95 9.54 -21.11 -5.95
N SER A 96 8.52 -21.93 -6.23
CA SER A 96 8.54 -23.39 -5.98
C SER A 96 9.51 -24.14 -6.89
N TYR A 97 9.89 -23.57 -8.03
CA TYR A 97 10.76 -24.21 -9.01
C TYR A 97 12.25 -23.91 -8.77
N CYS A 98 12.65 -22.64 -8.68
CA CYS A 98 14.07 -22.25 -8.60
C CYS A 98 14.51 -21.73 -7.22
N GLY A 99 13.57 -21.68 -6.25
CA GLY A 99 13.82 -21.26 -4.88
C GLY A 99 14.06 -19.76 -4.67
N TRP A 100 13.86 -18.91 -5.70
CA TRP A 100 13.92 -17.45 -5.54
C TRP A 100 13.01 -16.98 -4.41
N LYS A 101 13.46 -16.02 -3.61
CA LYS A 101 12.69 -15.39 -2.52
C LYS A 101 12.80 -13.88 -2.65
N GLY A 102 11.68 -13.18 -2.58
CA GLY A 102 11.66 -11.71 -2.65
C GLY A 102 10.31 -11.15 -2.28
N MET A 103 10.26 -9.83 -2.10
CA MET A 103 8.99 -9.12 -1.92
C MET A 103 8.23 -9.02 -3.23
N THR A 104 6.90 -9.06 -3.14
CA THR A 104 5.99 -8.91 -4.27
C THR A 104 4.81 -8.03 -3.89
N ALA A 105 4.15 -7.43 -4.89
CA ALA A 105 2.94 -6.65 -4.68
C ALA A 105 1.72 -7.39 -5.26
N TYR A 106 0.77 -7.72 -4.39
CA TYR A 106 -0.45 -8.46 -4.70
C TYR A 106 -1.68 -7.54 -4.63
N PRO A 107 -2.40 -7.31 -5.74
CA PRO A 107 -3.49 -6.33 -5.75
C PRO A 107 -4.88 -6.94 -5.48
N LEU A 108 -4.99 -8.27 -5.30
CA LEU A 108 -6.27 -8.96 -5.14
C LEU A 108 -6.54 -9.42 -3.69
N ASP A 109 -5.84 -8.84 -2.72
CA ASP A 109 -6.22 -8.96 -1.32
C ASP A 109 -7.51 -8.14 -1.11
N VAL A 110 -8.50 -8.70 -0.42
CA VAL A 110 -9.75 -7.98 -0.14
C VAL A 110 -9.52 -6.92 0.94
N ASP A 111 -8.61 -7.17 1.87
CA ASP A 111 -8.42 -6.33 3.06
C ASP A 111 -7.85 -4.95 2.73
N ILE A 112 -7.09 -4.82 1.63
CA ILE A 112 -6.53 -3.55 1.16
C ILE A 112 -7.58 -2.58 0.58
N TYR A 113 -8.79 -3.08 0.31
CA TYR A 113 -9.94 -2.28 -0.16
C TYR A 113 -10.94 -1.96 0.96
N LEU A 114 -10.63 -2.32 2.22
CA LEU A 114 -11.43 -1.90 3.37
C LEU A 114 -11.14 -0.45 3.71
N GLY A 115 -12.07 0.44 3.35
CA GLY A 115 -11.94 1.87 3.60
C GLY A 115 -13.19 2.66 3.26
N ASP A 116 -13.21 3.91 3.74
CA ASP A 116 -14.30 4.84 3.48
C ASP A 116 -14.49 5.09 1.97
N GLY A 117 -15.72 4.91 1.47
CA GLY A 117 -16.08 5.05 0.05
C GLY A 117 -15.51 3.99 -0.90
N VAL A 118 -14.65 3.08 -0.41
CA VAL A 118 -14.00 2.00 -1.20
C VAL A 118 -14.72 0.67 -1.00
N THR A 119 -15.14 0.38 0.24
CA THR A 119 -15.64 -0.94 0.63
C THR A 119 -16.84 -1.40 -0.20
N GLU A 120 -17.71 -0.48 -0.64
CA GLU A 120 -18.87 -0.77 -1.48
C GLU A 120 -18.50 -1.09 -2.94
N LYS A 121 -17.29 -0.69 -3.37
CA LYS A 121 -16.77 -0.86 -4.74
C LYS A 121 -15.72 -1.96 -4.84
N THR A 122 -15.44 -2.68 -3.75
CA THR A 122 -14.34 -3.65 -3.65
C THR A 122 -14.31 -4.64 -4.82
N PHE A 123 -15.45 -5.21 -5.22
CA PHE A 123 -15.47 -6.18 -6.32
C PHE A 123 -15.13 -5.58 -7.69
N ASP A 124 -15.56 -4.34 -7.96
CA ASP A 124 -15.20 -3.65 -9.20
C ASP A 124 -13.73 -3.28 -9.24
N LEU A 125 -13.18 -2.88 -8.09
CA LEU A 125 -11.75 -2.57 -7.94
C LEU A 125 -10.88 -3.82 -8.09
N LEU A 126 -11.27 -4.94 -7.47
CA LEU A 126 -10.60 -6.23 -7.66
C LEU A 126 -10.62 -6.66 -9.12
N ARG A 127 -11.76 -6.56 -9.81
CA ARG A 127 -11.88 -6.88 -11.25
C ARG A 127 -10.99 -5.98 -12.11
N ASN A 128 -10.82 -4.71 -11.73
CA ASN A 128 -9.91 -3.82 -12.43
C ASN A 128 -8.45 -4.22 -12.18
N ALA A 129 -8.10 -4.59 -10.94
CA ALA A 129 -6.78 -5.07 -10.57
C ALA A 129 -6.39 -6.39 -11.27
N GLU A 130 -7.35 -7.26 -11.59
CA GLU A 130 -7.11 -8.49 -12.36
C GLU A 130 -6.57 -8.23 -13.78
N LYS A 131 -6.71 -7.01 -14.30
CA LYS A 131 -6.25 -6.65 -15.65
C LYS A 131 -4.74 -6.40 -15.71
N TYR A 132 -4.07 -6.18 -14.58
CA TYR A 132 -2.62 -5.97 -14.57
C TYR A 132 -1.88 -7.26 -14.95
N PRO A 133 -0.77 -7.16 -15.69
CA PRO A 133 0.01 -8.32 -16.07
C PRO A 133 0.63 -8.99 -14.85
N VAL A 134 0.46 -10.31 -14.75
CA VAL A 134 1.11 -11.11 -13.70
C VAL A 134 2.59 -11.26 -14.04
N LEU A 135 3.45 -10.87 -13.12
CA LEU A 135 4.89 -11.01 -13.31
C LEU A 135 5.36 -12.43 -12.98
N PRO A 136 6.14 -13.06 -13.88
CA PRO A 136 6.74 -14.36 -13.62
C PRO A 136 7.94 -14.24 -12.68
N CYS A 137 8.44 -15.37 -12.17
CA CYS A 137 9.65 -15.41 -11.37
C CYS A 137 10.82 -14.77 -12.12
N PRO A 138 11.55 -13.81 -11.51
CA PRO A 138 12.58 -13.06 -12.21
C PRO A 138 13.83 -13.90 -12.50
N LYS A 139 13.98 -15.05 -11.83
CA LYS A 139 15.13 -15.96 -11.98
C LYS A 139 14.92 -17.07 -13.01
N CYS A 140 13.69 -17.57 -13.17
CA CYS A 140 13.43 -18.75 -14.01
C CYS A 140 12.23 -18.62 -14.95
N GLY A 141 11.48 -17.51 -14.92
CA GLY A 141 10.32 -17.30 -15.77
C GLY A 141 9.07 -18.08 -15.36
N GLU A 142 9.16 -18.97 -14.37
CA GLU A 142 7.99 -19.73 -13.88
C GLU A 142 6.93 -18.85 -13.23
N ARG A 143 5.67 -19.27 -13.31
CA ARG A 143 4.56 -18.55 -12.70
C ARG A 143 4.70 -18.53 -11.17
N LEU A 144 4.58 -17.34 -10.58
CA LEU A 144 4.49 -17.16 -9.14
C LEU A 144 3.04 -17.33 -8.64
N PRO A 145 2.83 -17.79 -7.39
CA PRO A 145 1.50 -17.81 -6.79
C PRO A 145 0.96 -16.39 -6.60
N ARG A 146 -0.34 -16.24 -6.34
CA ARG A 146 -0.97 -14.97 -5.91
C ARG A 146 -0.96 -13.80 -6.91
N HIS A 147 -0.74 -13.97 -8.22
CA HIS A 147 -0.86 -12.85 -9.20
C HIS A 147 -0.06 -11.58 -8.83
N PRO A 148 1.26 -11.67 -8.58
CA PRO A 148 2.06 -10.49 -8.29
C PRO A 148 2.14 -9.58 -9.51
N ILE A 149 1.95 -8.28 -9.32
CA ILE A 149 2.04 -7.27 -10.38
C ILE A 149 3.33 -6.43 -10.29
N TRP A 150 4.10 -6.64 -9.23
CA TRP A 150 5.42 -6.08 -9.01
C TRP A 150 6.27 -7.08 -8.22
N LEU A 151 7.57 -7.05 -8.49
CA LEU A 151 8.58 -7.89 -7.85
C LEU A 151 9.71 -6.99 -7.39
N GLU A 152 10.23 -7.26 -6.21
CA GLU A 152 11.45 -6.64 -5.72
C GLU A 152 12.57 -6.77 -6.77
N PRO A 153 13.04 -5.66 -7.36
CA PRO A 153 14.22 -5.67 -8.21
C PRO A 153 15.37 -6.26 -7.40
N GLY A 154 16.12 -7.20 -7.99
CA GLY A 154 17.20 -7.88 -7.31
C GLY A 154 18.12 -6.87 -6.62
N SER A 155 18.24 -7.02 -5.30
CA SER A 155 19.23 -6.30 -4.47
C SER A 155 20.64 -6.77 -4.75
#